data_AF-A0A367WB75-F1
#
_entry.id   AF-A0A367WB75-F1
#
_cell.length_a   1.000
_cell.length_b   1.000
_cell.length_c   1.000
_cell.angle_alpha   90.00
_cell.angle_beta   90.00
_cell.angle_gamma   90.00
#
_symmetry.space_group_name_H-M   'P 1'
#
loop_
_entity.id
_entity.type
_entity.pdbx_description
1 polymer ?
#
loop_
_entity_poly.entity_id
_entity_poly.type
_entity_poly.pdbx_seq_one_letter_code
_entity_poly.pdbx_strand_id
1 'polypeptide(L)'
;MGRLFTFLTGAVVLCTVALPQAAFSAEKEKVFFLLPNSTTTRFENRDAPFFIEAMLEKAPDVELTLVNAQGDPAEQQRQVENAIAQGADLLLFTSADANLAAGHPQKPIAS
;
A
#
# COMPACT_ATOMS: atom_id res chain seq x y z
N MET A 1 -18.96 -49.01 -50.80
CA MET A 1 -18.81 -47.55 -50.56
C MET A 1 -18.53 -47.32 -49.08
N GLY A 2 -17.41 -46.68 -48.74
CA GLY A 2 -17.03 -46.33 -47.36
C GLY A 2 -15.53 -46.57 -47.12
N ARG A 3 -14.68 -45.63 -47.54
CA ARG A 3 -13.22 -45.76 -47.55
C ARG A 3 -12.63 -45.55 -46.16
N LEU A 4 -11.72 -46.46 -45.82
CA LEU A 4 -10.80 -46.47 -44.70
C LEU A 4 -9.91 -45.20 -44.72
N PHE A 5 -10.09 -44.29 -43.76
CA PHE A 5 -9.16 -43.18 -43.55
C PHE A 5 -8.13 -43.57 -42.49
N THR A 6 -7.02 -44.14 -42.96
CA THR A 6 -5.79 -44.26 -42.18
C THR A 6 -5.01 -42.96 -42.37
N PHE A 7 -4.91 -42.15 -41.31
CA PHE A 7 -3.93 -41.05 -41.25
C PHE A 7 -2.81 -41.46 -40.29
N LEU A 8 -1.69 -41.88 -40.89
CA LEU A 8 -0.37 -41.95 -40.27
C LEU A 8 0.36 -40.62 -40.57
N THR A 9 1.32 -40.24 -39.72
CA THR A 9 2.23 -39.05 -39.73
C THR A 9 1.68 -37.81 -39.00
N GLY A 10 2.36 -37.21 -38.02
CA GLY A 10 3.69 -37.44 -37.45
C GLY A 10 3.78 -36.83 -36.05
N ALA A 11 4.60 -37.43 -35.19
CA ALA A 11 4.84 -36.95 -33.84
C ALA A 11 5.70 -35.68 -33.86
N VAL A 12 5.13 -34.56 -33.43
CA VAL A 12 5.91 -33.38 -33.01
C VAL A 12 6.46 -33.67 -31.63
N VAL A 13 7.76 -33.99 -31.55
CA VAL A 13 8.51 -34.01 -30.29
C VAL A 13 8.76 -32.56 -29.90
N LEU A 14 7.86 -32.00 -29.08
CA LEU A 14 8.05 -30.73 -28.42
C LEU A 14 9.04 -30.94 -27.27
N CYS A 15 10.31 -30.63 -27.50
CA CYS A 15 11.33 -30.60 -26.46
C CYS A 15 10.98 -29.49 -25.47
N THR A 16 10.34 -29.84 -24.35
CA THR A 16 10.12 -28.94 -23.23
C THR A 16 11.43 -28.80 -22.46
N VAL A 17 12.27 -27.85 -22.88
CA VAL A 17 13.34 -27.34 -22.03
C VAL A 17 12.67 -26.67 -20.82
N ALA A 18 12.68 -27.38 -19.69
CA ALA A 18 12.33 -26.83 -18.39
C ALA A 18 13.38 -25.80 -18.00
N LEU A 19 13.18 -24.54 -18.42
CA LEU A 19 13.91 -23.42 -17.86
C LEU A 19 13.47 -23.29 -16.40
N PRO A 20 14.40 -23.16 -15.44
CA PRO A 20 14.04 -22.82 -14.08
C PRO A 20 13.38 -21.44 -14.11
N GLN A 21 12.08 -21.40 -13.85
CA GLN A 21 11.39 -20.15 -13.58
C GLN A 21 11.95 -19.64 -12.26
N ALA A 22 12.90 -18.72 -12.32
CA ALA A 22 13.26 -17.91 -11.17
C ALA A 22 11.97 -17.21 -10.74
N ALA A 23 11.41 -17.63 -9.61
CA ALA A 23 10.33 -16.91 -8.97
C ALA A 23 10.89 -15.54 -8.61
N PHE A 24 10.56 -14.53 -9.42
CA PHE A 24 10.71 -13.14 -9.01
C PHE A 24 9.76 -12.95 -7.83
N SER A 25 10.30 -12.94 -6.61
CA SER A 25 9.56 -12.40 -5.48
C SER A 25 9.44 -10.91 -5.75
N ALA A 26 8.25 -10.45 -6.13
CA ALA A 26 7.95 -9.02 -6.11
C ALA A 26 8.14 -8.55 -4.67
N GLU A 27 8.93 -7.50 -4.46
CA GLU A 27 8.97 -6.83 -3.16
C GLU A 27 7.58 -6.22 -2.93
N LYS A 28 7.01 -6.44 -1.73
CA LYS A 28 5.69 -5.90 -1.41
C LYS A 28 5.77 -4.39 -1.34
N GLU A 29 4.78 -3.72 -1.91
CA GLU A 29 4.67 -2.27 -1.83
C GLU A 29 4.42 -1.86 -0.37
N LYS A 30 5.21 -0.91 0.14
CA LYS A 30 5.21 -0.50 1.56
C LYS A 30 4.33 0.72 1.74
N VAL A 31 3.26 0.56 2.51
CA VAL A 31 2.26 1.58 2.77
C VAL A 31 2.29 1.99 4.23
N PHE A 32 2.53 3.25 4.51
CA PHE A 32 2.54 3.80 5.88
C PHE A 32 1.32 4.69 6.11
N PHE A 33 0.63 4.47 7.21
CA PHE A 33 -0.44 5.33 7.69
C PHE A 33 -0.11 5.86 9.10
N LEU A 34 0.07 7.17 9.22
CA LEU A 34 0.42 7.86 10.47
C LEU A 34 -0.78 8.63 11.00
N LEU A 35 -1.31 8.19 12.14
CA LEU A 35 -2.38 8.86 12.87
C LEU A 35 -1.82 10.01 13.71
N PRO A 36 -2.61 11.07 13.94
CA PRO A 36 -2.13 12.26 14.64
C PRO A 36 -2.11 12.12 16.16
N ASN A 37 -3.15 11.50 16.75
CA ASN A 37 -3.36 11.41 18.20
C ASN A 37 -4.41 10.33 18.53
N SER A 38 -4.56 10.01 19.82
CA SER A 38 -5.59 9.09 20.34
C SER A 38 -6.75 9.81 21.05
N THR A 39 -6.70 11.14 21.20
CA THR A 39 -7.79 11.92 21.83
C THR A 39 -9.00 12.06 20.90
N THR A 40 -8.76 12.11 19.59
CA THR A 40 -9.79 12.13 18.57
C THR A 40 -10.07 10.69 18.11
N THR A 41 -10.98 10.02 18.81
CA THR A 41 -11.28 8.59 18.64
C THR A 41 -11.65 8.18 17.20
N ARG A 42 -12.12 9.12 16.37
CA ARG A 42 -12.40 8.91 14.94
C ARG A 42 -11.23 8.28 14.18
N PHE A 43 -9.98 8.68 14.46
CA PHE A 43 -8.83 8.19 13.71
C PHE A 43 -8.59 6.69 13.91
N GLU A 44 -8.61 6.23 15.16
CA GLU A 44 -8.38 4.82 15.49
C GLU A 44 -9.62 3.97 15.24
N ASN A 45 -10.82 4.50 15.53
CA ASN A 45 -12.05 3.71 15.47
C ASN A 45 -12.72 3.70 14.09
N ARG A 46 -12.34 4.61 13.18
CA ARG A 46 -12.98 4.73 11.85
C ARG A 46 -11.96 4.84 10.73
N ASP A 47 -11.10 5.85 10.76
CA ASP A 47 -10.22 6.13 9.62
C ASP A 47 -9.22 4.98 9.37
N ALA A 48 -8.55 4.51 10.43
CA ALA A 48 -7.63 3.37 10.38
C ALA A 48 -8.29 2.08 9.86
N PRO A 49 -9.37 1.56 10.47
CA PRO A 49 -9.98 0.32 10.00
C PRO A 49 -10.51 0.43 8.57
N PHE A 50 -11.15 1.54 8.19
CA PHE A 50 -11.65 1.71 6.83
C PHE A 50 -10.54 1.83 5.79
N PHE A 51 -9.43 2.50 6.13
CA PHE A 51 -8.28 2.57 5.23
C PHE A 51 -7.64 1.20 5.05
N ILE A 52 -7.42 0.45 6.14
CA ILE A 52 -6.83 -0.89 6.09
C ILE A 52 -7.71 -1.83 5.25
N GLU A 53 -9.02 -1.83 5.49
CA GLU A 53 -9.97 -2.65 4.72
C GLU A 53 -9.92 -2.30 3.23
N ALA A 54 -10.01 -1.01 2.89
CA ALA A 54 -9.98 -0.56 1.49
C ALA A 54 -8.63 -0.84 0.81
N MET A 55 -7.52 -0.72 1.53
CA MET A 55 -6.18 -1.02 1.00
C MET A 55 -6.02 -2.51 0.72
N LEU A 56 -6.39 -3.37 1.66
CA LEU A 56 -6.27 -4.81 1.48
C LEU A 56 -7.26 -5.36 0.44
N GLU A 57 -8.41 -4.70 0.23
CA GLU A 57 -9.33 -5.01 -0.87
C GLU A 57 -8.71 -4.69 -2.24
N LYS A 58 -8.07 -3.52 -2.37
CA LYS A 58 -7.59 -3.00 -3.67
C LYS A 58 -6.18 -3.45 -4.03
N ALA A 59 -5.34 -3.65 -3.01
CA ALA A 59 -3.94 -4.01 -3.15
C ALA A 59 -3.60 -5.08 -2.07
N PRO A 60 -3.97 -6.35 -2.29
CA PRO A 60 -3.91 -7.39 -1.27
C PRO A 60 -2.48 -7.83 -0.89
N ASP A 61 -1.47 -7.40 -1.65
CA ASP A 61 -0.07 -7.79 -1.45
C ASP A 61 0.81 -6.65 -0.90
N VAL A 62 0.19 -5.58 -0.37
CA VAL A 62 0.92 -4.48 0.28
C VAL A 62 1.35 -4.86 1.70
N GLU A 63 2.47 -4.29 2.14
CA GLU A 63 2.88 -4.28 3.54
C GLU A 63 2.43 -2.97 4.18
N LEU A 64 1.39 -3.03 5.02
CA LEU A 64 0.80 -1.85 5.66
C LEU A 64 1.33 -1.65 7.09
N THR A 65 1.92 -0.48 7.36
CA THR A 65 2.35 -0.05 8.70
C THR A 65 1.47 1.09 9.20
N LEU A 66 0.81 0.89 10.34
CA LEU A 66 0.03 1.91 11.04
C LEU A 66 0.77 2.35 12.30
N VAL A 67 1.02 3.64 12.45
CA VAL A 67 1.59 4.24 13.68
C VAL A 67 0.79 5.46 14.10
N ASN A 68 0.90 5.85 15.37
CA ASN A 68 0.22 7.03 15.91
C ASN A 68 1.26 7.94 16.57
N ALA A 69 1.24 9.23 16.22
CA ALA A 69 2.14 10.24 16.76
C ALA A 69 1.78 10.69 18.19
N GLN A 70 0.66 10.24 18.74
CA GLN A 70 0.24 10.53 20.12
C GLN A 70 0.12 12.04 20.43
N GLY A 71 -0.17 12.86 19.42
CA GLY A 71 -0.26 14.31 19.54
C GLY A 71 1.10 15.02 19.60
N ASP A 72 2.21 14.34 19.31
CA ASP A 72 3.56 14.91 19.26
C ASP A 72 4.02 15.13 17.80
N PRO A 73 4.11 16.39 17.33
CA PRO A 73 4.63 16.70 15.99
C PRO A 73 6.08 16.26 15.76
N ALA A 74 6.92 16.26 16.80
CA ALA A 74 8.31 15.81 16.67
C ALA A 74 8.39 14.29 16.50
N GLU A 75 7.51 13.54 17.18
CA GLU A 75 7.35 12.11 16.95
C GLU A 75 6.82 11.83 15.54
N GLN A 76 5.82 12.59 15.08
CA GLN A 76 5.32 12.42 13.71
C GLN A 76 6.43 12.66 12.67
N GLN A 77 7.26 13.68 12.86
CA GLN A 77 8.40 13.94 11.97
C GLN A 77 9.37 12.74 11.92
N ARG A 78 9.71 12.15 13.08
CA ARG A 78 10.53 10.92 13.14
C ARG A 78 9.86 9.75 12.44
N GLN A 79 8.55 9.58 12.59
CA GLN A 79 7.79 8.52 11.94
C GLN A 79 7.80 8.66 10.41
N VAL A 80 7.68 9.89 9.90
CA VAL A 80 7.80 10.20 8.46
C VAL A 80 9.20 9.87 7.96
N GLU A 81 10.25 10.31 8.65
CA GLU A 81 11.64 10.01 8.29
C GLU A 81 11.93 8.51 8.29
N ASN A 82 11.41 7.79 9.28
CA ASN A 82 11.53 6.33 9.36
C ASN A 82 10.79 5.63 8.23
N ALA A 83 9.60 6.10 7.84
CA ALA A 83 8.85 5.54 6.71
C ALA A 83 9.62 5.73 5.38
N ILE A 84 10.16 6.93 5.16
CA ILE A 84 11.02 7.21 3.99
C ILE A 84 12.26 6.32 3.98
N ALA A 85 12.94 6.17 5.13
CA ALA A 85 14.13 5.32 5.24
C ALA A 85 13.83 3.83 5.00
N GLN A 86 12.62 3.38 5.32
CA GLN A 86 12.15 2.01 5.06
C GLN A 86 11.71 1.78 3.60
N GLY A 87 11.72 2.83 2.77
CA GLY A 87 11.29 2.77 1.38
C GLY A 87 9.78 2.73 1.22
N ALA A 88 9.05 3.55 1.98
CA ALA A 88 7.62 3.71 1.79
C ALA A 88 7.30 4.14 0.34
N ASP A 89 6.49 3.34 -0.34
CA ASP A 89 5.93 3.66 -1.65
C ASP A 89 4.75 4.62 -1.51
N LEU A 90 4.00 4.49 -0.40
CA LEU A 90 2.90 5.38 -0.03
C LEU A 90 3.00 5.78 1.44
N LEU A 91 2.86 7.08 1.70
CA LEU A 91 2.78 7.65 3.05
C LEU A 91 1.53 8.52 3.18
N LEU A 92 0.59 8.07 4.01
CA LEU A 92 -0.61 8.81 4.40
C LEU A 92 -0.44 9.30 5.84
N PHE A 93 -0.66 10.59 6.09
CA PHE A 93 -0.67 11.11 7.46
C PHE A 93 -1.64 12.28 7.61
N THR A 94 -2.17 12.43 8.83
CA THR A 94 -2.84 13.67 9.28
C THR A 94 -1.95 14.36 10.29
N SER A 95 -1.77 15.67 10.20
CA SER A 95 -0.85 16.40 11.09
C SER A 95 -1.20 16.22 12.57
N ALA A 96 -0.17 15.92 13.38
CA ALA A 96 -0.26 15.88 14.84
C ALA A 96 -0.34 17.29 15.45
N ASP A 97 0.07 18.33 14.72
CA ASP A 97 -0.17 19.71 15.12
C ASP A 97 -1.60 20.12 14.75
N ALA A 98 -2.44 20.23 15.77
CA ALA A 98 -3.84 20.62 15.61
C ALA A 98 -4.01 21.99 14.93
N ASN A 99 -3.05 22.91 15.03
CA ASN A 99 -3.10 24.22 14.36
C ASN A 99 -2.86 24.10 12.85
N LEU A 100 -2.06 23.12 12.43
CA LEU A 100 -1.85 22.80 11.03
C LEU A 100 -3.02 21.99 10.47
N ALA A 101 -3.60 21.09 11.28
CA ALA A 101 -4.76 20.29 10.90
C ALA A 101 -6.07 21.10 10.80
N ALA A 102 -6.25 22.11 11.67
CA ALA A 102 -7.46 22.94 11.69
C ALA A 102 -7.51 24.03 10.60
N GLY A 103 -6.43 24.18 9.82
CA GLY A 103 -6.24 25.34 8.94
C GLY A 103 -6.01 26.60 9.78
N HIS A 104 -4.94 27.34 9.48
CA HIS A 104 -4.76 28.66 10.09
C HIS A 104 -6.04 29.51 9.91
N PRO A 105 -6.48 30.30 10.90
CA PRO A 105 -7.43 31.37 10.63
C PRO A 105 -6.76 32.29 9.60
N GLN A 106 -7.27 32.29 8.36
CA GLN A 106 -6.78 33.18 7.32
C GLN A 106 -6.93 34.61 7.85
N LYS A 107 -5.80 35.24 8.19
CA LYS A 107 -5.76 36.67 8.45
C LYS A 107 -6.38 37.35 7.23
N PRO A 108 -7.43 38.17 7.38
CA PRO A 108 -8.07 38.82 6.24
C PRO A 108 -7.01 39.65 5.51
N ILE A 109 -6.84 39.39 4.22
CA ILE A 109 -6.17 40.35 3.33
C ILE A 109 -7.07 41.58 3.26
N ALA A 110 -6.66 42.63 3.96
CA ALA A 110 -7.30 43.94 3.85
C ALA A 110 -7.20 44.39 2.37
N SER A 111 -8.35 44.78 1.80
CA SER A 111 -8.45 45.39 0.47
C SER A 111 -7.83 46.77 0.44
#